data_AF-A0A849H9L0-F1
#
_entry.id   AF-A0A849H9L0-F1
#
_cell.length_a   1.000
_cell.length_b   1.000
_cell.length_c   1.000
_cell.angle_alpha   90.00
_cell.angle_beta   90.00
_cell.angle_gamma   90.00
#
_symmetry.space_group_name_H-M   'P 1'
#
loop_
_entity.id
_entity.type
_entity.pdbx_description
1 polymer ?
#
loop_
_entity_poly.entity_id
_entity_poly.type
_entity_poly.pdbx_seq_one_letter_code
_entity_poly.pdbx_strand_id
1 'polypeptide(L)'
;MANFGSRRGFADKLTLPLMILAFLAVVGFLFWLNVTAEPTQIVIEEAAERSTTASAILAVSDFLADAGQYEGQVVEVTDARVASRLGTQAFWIGPDDRPFLVKMDPDLVAAGTEVLIEQTVTLVGSVWNMTDSTHAAWDGQGAFPNEGDKIVAEFAIGSPFLEVTEIVTPEAAGGDAGSGGSS
;
A
#
# COMPACT_ATOMS: atom_id res chain seq x y z
N MET A 1 -7.75 74.91 21.56
CA MET A 1 -7.44 74.66 20.14
C MET A 1 -6.04 74.05 20.08
N ALA A 2 -5.94 72.72 19.93
CA ALA A 2 -4.66 72.04 19.81
C ALA A 2 -4.25 72.00 18.34
N ASN A 3 -3.18 72.72 18.00
CA ASN A 3 -2.63 72.79 16.67
C ASN A 3 -1.73 71.55 16.46
N PHE A 4 -2.21 70.57 15.69
CA PHE A 4 -1.40 69.40 15.31
C PHE A 4 -0.43 69.80 14.20
N GLY A 5 0.74 70.28 14.63
CA GLY A 5 1.87 70.55 13.78
C GLY A 5 2.21 69.34 12.90
N SER A 6 2.30 69.62 11.60
CA SER A 6 2.55 68.69 10.51
C SER A 6 3.80 67.81 10.74
N ARG A 7 3.62 66.61 11.30
CA ARG A 7 4.67 65.55 11.38
C ARG A 7 4.71 64.64 10.15
N ARG A 8 4.13 65.07 9.02
CA ARG A 8 4.01 64.22 7.83
C ARG A 8 5.29 64.14 7.00
N GLY A 9 6.20 65.11 7.09
CA GLY A 9 7.32 65.24 6.12
C GLY A 9 8.53 64.32 6.29
N PHE A 10 8.82 63.80 7.48
CA PHE A 10 9.97 62.89 7.70
C PHE A 10 9.55 61.41 7.73
N ALA A 11 8.31 61.16 8.18
CA ALA A 11 7.67 59.86 8.04
C ALA A 11 7.43 59.53 6.56
N ASP A 12 6.86 60.43 5.74
CA ASP A 12 6.60 60.14 4.31
C ASP A 12 7.84 59.89 3.46
N LYS A 13 9.00 60.46 3.83
CA LYS A 13 10.24 60.26 3.06
C LYS A 13 10.96 58.97 3.42
N LEU A 14 10.76 58.47 4.64
CA LEU A 14 11.31 57.20 5.10
C LEU A 14 10.34 56.03 4.92
N THR A 15 9.03 56.28 4.79
CA THR A 15 8.02 55.24 4.54
C THR A 15 8.27 54.54 3.21
N LEU A 16 8.62 55.27 2.15
CA LEU A 16 8.86 54.68 0.83
C LEU A 16 10.05 53.70 0.80
N PRO A 17 11.28 54.08 1.24
CA PRO A 17 12.39 53.12 1.28
C PRO A 17 12.16 51.99 2.31
N LEU A 18 11.50 52.28 3.43
CA LEU A 18 11.18 51.27 4.44
C LEU A 18 10.12 50.27 3.93
N MET A 19 9.16 50.72 3.13
CA MET A 19 8.16 49.86 2.48
C MET A 19 8.80 48.93 1.46
N ILE A 20 9.75 49.42 0.65
CA ILE A 20 10.49 48.59 -0.30
C ILE A 20 11.34 47.55 0.43
N LEU A 21 12.03 47.96 1.50
CA LEU A 21 12.84 47.04 2.32
C LEU A 21 11.96 45.97 2.96
N ALA A 22 10.79 46.33 3.49
CA ALA A 22 9.83 45.38 4.05
C ALA A 22 9.32 44.39 2.98
N PHE A 23 9.02 44.88 1.77
CA PHE A 23 8.62 44.00 0.66
C PHE A 23 9.72 43.02 0.26
N LEU A 24 10.96 43.49 0.15
CA LEU A 24 12.10 42.61 -0.15
C LEU A 24 12.34 41.58 0.96
N ALA A 25 12.16 41.97 2.22
CA ALA A 25 12.27 41.05 3.35
C ALA A 25 11.19 39.96 3.29
N VAL A 26 9.93 40.32 3.01
CA VAL A 26 8.84 39.35 2.90
C VAL A 26 9.01 38.42 1.70
N VAL A 27 9.35 38.97 0.52
CA VAL A 27 9.57 38.16 -0.69
C VAL A 27 10.77 37.24 -0.54
N GLY A 28 11.88 37.73 0.02
CA GLY A 28 13.06 36.93 0.31
C GLY A 28 12.77 35.84 1.33
N PHE A 29 11.99 36.16 2.37
CA PHE A 29 11.57 35.18 3.37
C PHE A 29 10.66 34.09 2.78
N LEU A 30 9.68 34.45 1.95
CA LEU A 30 8.82 33.49 1.26
C LEU A 30 9.60 32.62 0.27
N PHE A 31 10.56 33.19 -0.45
CA PHE A 31 11.43 32.42 -1.35
C PHE A 31 12.32 31.45 -0.57
N TRP A 32 12.87 31.89 0.55
CA TRP A 32 13.68 31.05 1.42
C TRP A 32 12.87 29.91 2.03
N LEU A 33 11.63 30.20 2.48
CA LEU A 33 10.68 29.16 2.89
C LEU A 33 10.35 28.21 1.76
N ASN A 34 10.17 28.69 0.52
CA ASN A 34 9.88 27.81 -0.62
C ASN A 34 11.05 26.89 -0.97
N VAL A 35 12.30 27.32 -0.79
CA VAL A 35 13.49 26.49 -1.03
C VAL A 35 13.74 25.51 0.13
N THR A 36 13.45 25.92 1.36
CA THR A 36 13.64 25.10 2.57
C THR A 36 12.41 24.27 2.91
N ALA A 37 11.29 24.51 2.23
CA ALA A 37 10.10 23.69 2.35
C ALA A 37 10.40 22.31 1.80
N GLU A 38 10.64 21.37 2.69
CA GLU A 38 10.47 19.96 2.38
C GLU A 38 8.99 19.77 1.99
N PRO A 39 8.70 19.02 0.91
CA PRO A 39 7.32 18.76 0.52
C PRO A 39 6.65 18.01 1.67
N THR A 40 5.82 18.72 2.44
CA THR A 40 4.97 18.11 3.46
C THR A 40 3.92 17.30 2.73
N GLN A 41 4.25 16.05 2.47
CA GLN A 41 3.27 15.02 2.18
C GLN A 41 2.37 14.99 3.42
N ILE A 42 1.07 15.21 3.21
CA ILE A 42 0.07 15.14 4.26
C ILE A 42 0.02 13.68 4.70
N VAL A 43 0.91 13.31 5.63
CA VAL A 43 0.79 12.06 6.37
C VAL A 43 -0.31 12.34 7.38
N ILE A 44 -1.50 11.85 7.05
CA ILE A 44 -2.61 11.74 7.98
C ILE A 44 -2.09 10.86 9.13
N GLU A 45 -1.82 11.46 10.29
CA GLU A 45 -1.56 10.72 11.52
C GLU A 45 -2.86 10.07 12.00
N GLU A 46 -3.14 8.86 11.51
CA GLU A 46 -4.01 7.91 12.23
C GLU A 46 -3.10 6.99 13.06
N ALA A 47 -3.36 6.97 14.37
CA ALA A 47 -2.61 6.20 15.33
C ALA A 47 -2.56 4.71 14.96
N ALA A 48 -1.34 4.15 15.02
CA ALA A 48 -0.95 2.75 14.79
C ALA A 48 -0.85 2.29 13.32
N GLU A 49 0.36 2.48 12.78
CA GLU A 49 1.08 1.65 11.79
C GLU A 49 0.31 0.42 11.24
N ARG A 50 -0.48 0.64 10.20
CA ARG A 50 -0.77 -0.33 9.14
C ARG A 50 -0.97 0.47 7.86
N SER A 51 -0.36 0.01 6.77
CA SER A 51 -0.34 0.71 5.48
C SER A 51 -1.75 0.74 4.86
N THR A 52 -2.56 1.74 5.23
CA THR A 52 -3.95 1.90 4.76
C THR A 52 -4.01 2.43 3.33
N THR A 53 -3.49 1.66 2.37
CA THR A 53 -3.76 1.85 0.93
C THR A 53 -4.97 1.02 0.47
N ALA A 54 -5.47 0.12 1.32
CA ALA A 54 -6.64 -0.70 1.05
C ALA A 54 -7.94 0.11 1.17
N SER A 55 -8.77 0.05 0.13
CA SER A 55 -10.12 0.62 0.09
C SER A 55 -11.10 -0.10 1.01
N ALA A 56 -10.82 -1.37 1.34
CA ALA A 56 -11.63 -2.19 2.24
C ALA A 56 -10.76 -3.21 2.99
N ILE A 57 -11.08 -3.44 4.27
CA ILE A 57 -10.50 -4.49 5.10
C ILE A 57 -11.58 -5.53 5.35
N LEU A 58 -11.35 -6.77 4.93
CA LEU A 58 -12.35 -7.84 4.89
C LEU A 58 -11.76 -9.13 5.45
N ALA A 59 -12.57 -9.96 6.08
CA ALA A 59 -12.20 -11.34 6.35
C ALA A 59 -12.22 -12.14 5.04
N VAL A 60 -11.38 -13.16 4.92
CA VAL A 60 -11.35 -14.02 3.72
C VAL A 60 -12.72 -14.59 3.36
N SER A 61 -13.56 -14.93 4.33
CA SER A 61 -14.92 -15.44 4.09
C SER A 61 -15.81 -14.43 3.38
N ASP A 62 -15.72 -13.16 3.77
CA ASP A 62 -16.53 -12.07 3.24
C ASP A 62 -16.02 -11.66 1.86
N PHE A 63 -14.70 -11.64 1.70
CA PHE A 63 -14.05 -11.44 0.40
C PHE A 63 -14.46 -12.50 -0.62
N LEU A 64 -14.42 -13.78 -0.25
CA LEU A 64 -14.79 -14.89 -1.13
C LEU A 64 -16.29 -14.94 -1.46
N ALA A 65 -17.14 -14.28 -0.67
CA ALA A 65 -18.57 -14.21 -0.95
C ALA A 65 -18.87 -13.33 -2.17
N ASP A 66 -18.18 -12.19 -2.30
CA ASP A 66 -18.44 -11.20 -3.34
C ASP A 66 -17.13 -10.54 -3.87
N ALA A 67 -16.11 -11.34 -4.19
CA ALA A 67 -14.81 -10.82 -4.63
C ALA A 67 -14.90 -9.93 -5.88
N GLY A 68 -15.85 -10.22 -6.78
CA GLY A 68 -16.03 -9.48 -8.04
C GLY A 68 -16.46 -8.02 -7.83
N GLN A 69 -17.04 -7.65 -6.68
CA GLN A 69 -17.43 -6.25 -6.43
C GLN A 69 -16.21 -5.34 -6.22
N TYR A 70 -15.06 -5.93 -5.89
CA TYR A 70 -13.82 -5.23 -5.58
C TYR A 70 -12.86 -5.18 -6.77
N GLU A 71 -13.30 -5.57 -7.97
CA GLU A 71 -12.47 -5.51 -9.19
C GLU A 71 -11.91 -4.08 -9.41
N GLY A 72 -10.60 -3.99 -9.58
CA GLY A 72 -9.86 -2.74 -9.72
C GLY A 72 -9.64 -1.97 -8.42
N GLN A 73 -10.00 -2.53 -7.26
CA GLN A 73 -9.80 -1.93 -5.95
C GLN A 73 -8.69 -2.65 -5.16
N VAL A 74 -7.97 -1.88 -4.36
CA VAL A 74 -7.03 -2.42 -3.37
C VAL A 74 -7.83 -2.89 -2.15
N VAL A 75 -7.66 -4.13 -1.73
CA VAL A 75 -8.33 -4.73 -0.57
C VAL A 75 -7.30 -5.37 0.35
N GLU A 76 -7.59 -5.33 1.65
CA GLU A 76 -6.87 -6.06 2.69
C GLU A 76 -7.73 -7.26 3.09
N VAL A 77 -7.24 -8.46 2.80
CA VAL A 77 -7.89 -9.73 3.15
C VAL A 77 -7.18 -10.31 4.36
N THR A 78 -7.90 -10.33 5.47
CA THR A 78 -7.45 -10.88 6.76
C THR A 78 -7.82 -12.36 6.88
N ASP A 79 -7.07 -13.09 7.70
CA ASP A 79 -7.27 -14.52 7.98
C ASP A 79 -7.27 -15.42 6.73
N ALA A 80 -6.51 -15.06 5.70
CA ALA A 80 -6.41 -15.85 4.48
C ALA A 80 -5.55 -17.10 4.72
N ARG A 81 -6.20 -18.27 4.78
CA ARG A 81 -5.52 -19.57 4.85
C ARG A 81 -5.06 -20.01 3.47
N VAL A 82 -3.79 -20.37 3.35
CA VAL A 82 -3.16 -20.86 2.12
C VAL A 82 -3.48 -22.33 1.94
N ALA A 83 -4.26 -22.66 0.90
CA ALA A 83 -4.70 -24.01 0.61
C ALA A 83 -3.65 -24.81 -0.17
N SER A 84 -3.09 -24.22 -1.23
CA SER A 84 -2.10 -24.87 -2.08
C SER A 84 -1.24 -23.83 -2.80
N ARG A 85 -0.02 -24.20 -3.21
CA ARG A 85 0.89 -23.32 -3.94
C ARG A 85 0.87 -23.64 -5.44
N LEU A 86 0.88 -22.61 -6.26
CA LEU A 86 1.00 -22.69 -7.71
C LEU A 86 2.35 -22.09 -8.12
N GLY A 87 3.39 -22.93 -8.10
CA GLY A 87 4.75 -22.49 -8.38
C GLY A 87 5.35 -21.58 -7.29
N THR A 88 6.15 -20.60 -7.72
CA THR A 88 6.88 -19.68 -6.84
C THR A 88 6.22 -18.32 -6.67
N GLN A 89 5.26 -17.98 -7.53
CA GLN A 89 4.66 -16.64 -7.59
C GLN A 89 3.13 -16.62 -7.45
N ALA A 90 2.48 -17.78 -7.35
CA ALA A 90 1.04 -17.87 -7.14
C ALA A 90 0.69 -18.94 -6.10
N PHE A 91 -0.46 -18.78 -5.47
CA PHE A 91 -1.02 -19.73 -4.51
C PHE A 91 -2.54 -19.58 -4.42
N TRP A 92 -3.19 -20.58 -3.84
CA TRP A 92 -4.63 -20.65 -3.64
C TRP A 92 -4.95 -20.37 -2.18
N ILE A 93 -5.98 -19.56 -1.93
CA ILE A 93 -6.50 -19.28 -0.60
C ILE A 93 -7.96 -19.71 -0.47
N GLY A 94 -8.42 -19.85 0.76
CA GLY A 94 -9.80 -20.16 1.07
C GLY A 94 -10.03 -21.63 1.40
N PRO A 95 -11.29 -22.02 1.61
CA PRO A 95 -11.66 -23.40 1.90
C PRO A 95 -11.54 -24.26 0.64
N ASP A 96 -11.33 -25.58 0.82
CA ASP A 96 -11.09 -26.53 -0.28
C ASP A 96 -12.23 -26.60 -1.31
N ASP A 97 -13.43 -26.17 -0.95
CA ASP A 97 -14.62 -26.14 -1.82
C ASP A 97 -14.67 -24.90 -2.72
N ARG A 98 -13.97 -23.82 -2.37
CA ARG A 98 -13.93 -22.56 -3.13
C ARG A 98 -12.54 -21.93 -3.08
N PRO A 99 -11.55 -22.52 -3.76
CA PRO A 99 -10.21 -21.96 -3.82
C PRO A 99 -10.20 -20.68 -4.66
N PHE A 100 -9.47 -19.69 -4.19
CA PHE A 100 -9.31 -18.40 -4.87
C PHE A 100 -7.85 -18.16 -5.23
N LEU A 101 -7.61 -17.71 -6.45
CA LEU A 101 -6.25 -17.54 -6.97
C LEU A 101 -5.65 -16.23 -6.47
N VAL A 102 -4.44 -16.35 -5.93
CA VAL A 102 -3.62 -15.22 -5.48
C VAL A 102 -2.30 -15.26 -6.21
N LYS A 103 -1.90 -14.12 -6.76
CA LYS A 103 -0.57 -13.90 -7.33
C LYS A 103 0.21 -12.94 -6.45
N MET A 104 1.47 -13.27 -6.23
CA MET A 104 2.43 -12.39 -5.59
C MET A 104 3.02 -11.43 -6.61
N ASP A 105 3.13 -10.17 -6.22
CA ASP A 105 3.87 -9.19 -6.99
C ASP A 105 5.34 -9.64 -7.18
N PRO A 106 5.95 -9.44 -8.36
CA PRO A 106 7.35 -9.78 -8.60
C PRO A 106 8.32 -9.18 -7.57
N ASP A 107 8.01 -8.03 -6.98
CA ASP A 107 8.83 -7.42 -5.93
C ASP A 107 8.83 -8.25 -4.64
N LEU A 108 7.70 -8.87 -4.27
CA LEU A 108 7.61 -9.81 -3.14
C LEU A 108 8.43 -11.07 -3.39
N VAL A 109 8.37 -11.59 -4.62
CA VAL A 109 9.15 -12.76 -5.03
C VAL A 109 10.65 -12.43 -5.01
N ALA A 110 11.04 -11.26 -5.50
CA ALA A 110 12.42 -10.79 -5.48
C ALA A 110 12.94 -10.53 -4.06
N ALA A 111 12.06 -10.10 -3.15
CA ALA A 111 12.36 -9.97 -1.72
C ALA A 111 12.53 -11.32 -1.00
N GLY A 112 12.18 -12.45 -1.65
CA GLY A 112 12.26 -13.77 -1.06
C GLY A 112 11.11 -14.09 -0.11
N THR A 113 9.95 -13.45 -0.31
CA THR A 113 8.76 -13.72 0.49
C THR A 113 8.25 -15.12 0.18
N GLU A 114 8.29 -16.01 1.17
CA GLU A 114 7.76 -17.37 1.04
C GLU A 114 6.48 -17.53 1.84
N VAL A 115 5.50 -18.20 1.24
CA VAL A 115 4.24 -18.57 1.89
C VAL A 115 4.21 -20.09 2.05
N LEU A 116 3.83 -20.55 3.23
CA LEU A 116 3.70 -21.97 3.56
C LEU A 116 2.25 -22.44 3.41
N ILE A 117 2.07 -23.71 3.05
CA ILE A 117 0.74 -24.34 3.00
C ILE A 117 0.18 -24.40 4.42
N GLU A 118 -1.13 -24.21 4.55
CA GLU A 118 -1.88 -24.09 5.82
C GLU A 118 -1.55 -22.85 6.67
N GLN A 119 -0.64 -21.99 6.21
CA GLN A 119 -0.34 -20.73 6.87
C GLN A 119 -1.52 -19.77 6.74
N THR A 120 -1.81 -19.03 7.81
CA THR A 120 -2.76 -17.93 7.80
C THR A 120 -1.98 -16.63 7.64
N VAL A 121 -2.35 -15.83 6.65
CA VAL A 121 -1.70 -14.56 6.32
C VAL A 121 -2.72 -13.46 6.10
N THR A 122 -2.30 -12.21 6.27
CA THR A 122 -3.05 -11.04 5.83
C THR A 122 -2.45 -10.59 4.51
N LEU A 123 -3.31 -10.39 3.51
CA LEU A 123 -2.93 -10.07 2.14
C LEU A 123 -3.43 -8.67 1.80
N VAL A 124 -2.56 -7.80 1.29
CA VAL A 124 -2.96 -6.51 0.74
C VAL A 124 -2.65 -6.49 -0.74
N GLY A 125 -3.67 -6.26 -1.56
CA GLY A 125 -3.54 -6.38 -2.99
C GLY A 125 -4.71 -5.83 -3.79
N SER A 126 -4.55 -5.78 -5.10
CA SER A 126 -5.61 -5.37 -6.02
C SER A 126 -6.35 -6.58 -6.58
N VAL A 127 -7.67 -6.51 -6.66
CA VAL A 127 -8.47 -7.55 -7.33
C VAL A 127 -8.52 -7.26 -8.81
N TRP A 128 -8.20 -8.26 -9.61
CA TRP A 128 -8.24 -8.18 -11.06
C TRP A 128 -9.04 -9.35 -11.62
N ASN A 129 -9.56 -9.18 -12.83
CA ASN A 129 -10.20 -10.27 -13.54
C ASN A 129 -9.19 -11.02 -14.41
N MET A 130 -9.20 -12.35 -14.36
CA MET A 130 -8.33 -13.17 -15.21
C MET A 130 -8.85 -13.14 -16.64
N THR A 131 -8.16 -12.41 -17.50
CA THR A 131 -8.43 -12.37 -18.94
C THR A 131 -7.40 -13.21 -19.71
N ASP A 132 -7.71 -13.60 -20.95
CA ASP A 132 -6.75 -14.27 -21.85
C ASP A 132 -5.44 -13.49 -21.99
N SER A 133 -5.51 -12.16 -22.01
CA SER A 133 -4.32 -11.30 -22.07
C SER A 133 -3.50 -11.34 -20.78
N THR A 134 -4.15 -11.45 -19.62
CA THR A 134 -3.50 -11.55 -18.31
C THR A 134 -2.83 -12.91 -18.14
N HIS A 135 -3.49 -13.98 -18.56
CA HIS A 135 -2.94 -15.33 -18.61
C HIS A 135 -1.69 -15.40 -19.50
N ALA A 136 -1.75 -14.80 -20.69
CA ALA A 136 -0.58 -14.68 -21.57
C ALA A 136 0.56 -13.85 -20.96
N ALA A 137 0.25 -12.78 -20.22
CA ALA A 137 1.25 -11.98 -19.52
C ALA A 137 1.93 -12.78 -18.39
N TRP A 138 1.16 -13.57 -17.64
CA TRP A 138 1.67 -14.45 -16.59
C TRP A 138 2.57 -15.56 -17.16
N ASP A 139 2.22 -16.12 -18.31
CA ASP A 139 3.06 -17.09 -19.03
C ASP A 139 4.41 -16.45 -19.42
N GLY A 140 4.38 -15.21 -19.94
CA GLY A 140 5.59 -14.44 -20.25
C GLY A 140 6.45 -14.07 -19.04
N GLN A 141 5.84 -13.99 -17.84
CA GLN A 141 6.51 -13.73 -16.56
C GLN A 141 7.02 -15.01 -15.88
N GLY A 142 6.78 -16.19 -16.48
CA GLY A 142 7.15 -17.48 -15.89
C GLY A 142 6.31 -17.85 -14.67
N ALA A 143 5.06 -17.37 -14.58
CA ALA A 143 4.12 -17.72 -13.51
C ALA A 143 3.75 -19.19 -13.48
N PHE A 144 3.85 -19.84 -14.64
CA PHE A 144 3.54 -21.24 -14.80
C PHE A 144 4.82 -22.00 -15.13
N PRO A 145 5.47 -22.63 -14.13
CA PRO A 145 6.67 -23.43 -14.38
C PRO A 145 6.35 -24.71 -15.18
N ASN A 146 5.11 -25.20 -15.13
CA ASN A 146 4.67 -26.39 -15.86
C ASN A 146 3.40 -26.12 -16.67
N GLU A 147 3.20 -26.91 -17.73
CA GLU A 147 1.98 -26.88 -18.56
C GLU A 147 0.72 -27.25 -17.76
N GLY A 148 0.85 -28.08 -16.72
CA GLY A 148 -0.24 -28.38 -15.78
C GLY A 148 -0.70 -27.15 -15.00
N ASP A 149 0.24 -26.31 -14.56
CA ASP A 149 -0.07 -25.08 -13.82
C ASP A 149 -0.76 -24.05 -14.73
N LYS A 150 -0.34 -24.01 -16.01
CA LYS A 150 -0.95 -23.18 -17.05
C LYS A 150 -2.40 -23.56 -17.33
N ILE A 151 -2.69 -24.87 -17.46
CA ILE A 151 -4.05 -25.37 -17.67
C ILE A 151 -4.93 -25.07 -16.45
N VAL A 152 -4.42 -25.25 -15.24
CA VAL A 152 -5.18 -24.93 -14.01
C VAL A 152 -5.50 -23.43 -13.94
N ALA A 153 -4.56 -22.56 -14.31
CA ALA A 153 -4.82 -21.13 -14.40
C ALA A 153 -5.76 -20.75 -15.56
N GLU A 154 -5.84 -21.55 -16.62
CA GLU A 154 -6.80 -21.36 -17.71
C GLU A 154 -8.26 -21.53 -17.23
N PHE A 155 -8.49 -22.41 -16.26
CA PHE A 155 -9.80 -22.54 -15.61
C PHE A 155 -10.21 -21.31 -14.79
N ALA A 156 -9.23 -20.48 -14.39
CA ALA A 156 -9.51 -19.22 -13.72
C ALA A 156 -9.88 -18.10 -14.70
N ILE A 157 -9.76 -18.28 -16.02
CA ILE A 157 -10.15 -17.27 -17.02
C ILE A 157 -11.63 -16.95 -16.87
N GLY A 158 -11.95 -15.66 -16.69
CA GLY A 158 -13.27 -15.16 -16.38
C GLY A 158 -13.63 -15.13 -14.89
N SER A 159 -12.69 -15.51 -14.00
CA SER A 159 -12.82 -15.39 -12.56
C SER A 159 -11.88 -14.32 -12.00
N PRO A 160 -12.28 -13.60 -10.94
CA PRO A 160 -11.39 -12.66 -10.26
C PRO A 160 -10.23 -13.39 -9.56
N PHE A 161 -9.07 -12.74 -9.53
CA PHE A 161 -7.89 -13.12 -8.77
C PHE A 161 -7.36 -11.92 -7.98
N LEU A 162 -6.55 -12.17 -6.96
CA LEU A 162 -5.94 -11.12 -6.13
C LEU A 162 -4.45 -11.01 -6.47
N GLU A 163 -4.00 -9.84 -6.88
CA GLU A 163 -2.58 -9.53 -7.01
C GLU A 163 -2.10 -8.82 -5.74
N VAL A 164 -1.29 -9.52 -4.98
CA VAL A 164 -0.85 -9.11 -3.65
C VAL A 164 0.47 -8.39 -3.74
N THR A 165 0.48 -7.15 -3.26
CA THR A 165 1.67 -6.31 -3.15
C THR A 165 2.33 -6.43 -1.77
N GLU A 166 1.58 -6.87 -0.76
CA GLU A 166 2.10 -7.05 0.60
C GLU A 166 1.48 -8.28 1.29
N ILE A 167 2.34 -9.11 1.90
CA ILE A 167 1.93 -10.27 2.69
C ILE A 167 2.41 -10.06 4.12
N VAL A 168 1.46 -9.91 5.04
CA VAL A 168 1.74 -9.83 6.46
C VAL A 168 1.42 -11.18 7.09
N THR A 169 2.46 -11.89 7.51
CA THR A 169 2.26 -13.05 8.38
C THR A 169 1.96 -12.52 9.77
N PRO A 170 0.87 -12.93 10.44
CA PRO A 170 0.70 -12.64 11.85
C PRO A 170 1.93 -13.23 12.54
N GLU A 171 2.78 -12.35 13.08
CA GLU A 171 3.99 -12.75 13.79
C GLU A 171 3.59 -13.88 14.72
N ALA A 172 4.16 -15.07 14.48
CA ALA A 172 3.91 -16.21 15.34
C ALA A 172 4.29 -15.73 16.73
N ALA A 173 3.28 -15.49 17.57
CA ALA A 173 3.45 -15.07 18.95
C ALA A 173 4.55 -15.95 19.51
N GLY A 174 5.72 -15.33 19.72
CA GLY A 174 6.97 -16.04 19.92
C GLY A 174 6.74 -17.14 20.92
N GLY A 175 6.93 -18.38 20.46
CA GLY A 175 7.05 -19.49 21.36
C GLY A 175 8.21 -19.18 22.27
N ASP A 176 7.90 -18.77 23.50
CA ASP A 176 8.80 -18.85 24.64
C ASP A 176 9.01 -20.35 24.92
N ALA A 177 9.80 -20.95 24.05
CA ALA A 177 10.23 -22.34 24.08
C ALA A 177 11.76 -22.33 24.06
N GLY A 178 12.34 -21.77 25.13
CA GLY A 178 13.74 -21.91 25.51
C GLY A 178 13.82 -22.27 27.00
N SER A 179 13.62 -23.53 27.37
CA SER A 179 14.72 -24.45 27.73
C SER A 179 15.68 -23.94 28.83
N GLY A 180 15.55 -24.53 30.03
CA GLY A 180 16.71 -25.09 30.76
C GLY A 180 17.27 -24.31 31.95
N GLY A 181 17.17 -24.93 33.15
CA GLY A 181 17.96 -24.58 34.34
C GLY A 181 17.39 -25.24 35.60
N SER A 182 17.63 -26.55 35.83
CA SER A 182 18.65 -27.04 36.77
C SER A 182 18.70 -26.29 38.10
N SER A 183 18.09 -26.86 39.15
CA SER A 183 18.59 -26.97 40.53
C SER A 183 17.67 -27.87 41.34
#